data_AF-A0A2X2U620-F1
#
_entry.id   AF-A0A2X2U620-F1
#
_cell.length_a   1.000
_cell.length_b   1.000
_cell.length_c   1.000
_cell.angle_alpha   90.00
_cell.angle_beta   90.00
_cell.angle_gamma   90.00
#
_symmetry.space_group_name_H-M   'P 1'
#
loop_
_entity.id
_entity.type
_entity.pdbx_description
1 polymer ?
#
loop_
_entity_poly.entity_id
_entity_poly.type
_entity_poly.pdbx_seq_one_letter_code
_entity_poly.pdbx_strand_id
1 'polypeptide(L)'
;MEKINLLKDFCQCVVGWKCWKNIKRKGVITPQTMFVFCPGDNGNCTAYARDYIKALLDSRHQSNAVFVVTKSESVKIEKNEYIIDVIYCPDKQIENIVKLYSLFPFYYNIVVASIYQPSVRAGETMIGKNGTTEKELFLSGVYGIDD
;
A
#
# COMPACT_ATOMS: atom_id res chain seq x y z
N MET A 1 -15.67 -22.78 13.27
CA MET A 1 -14.37 -22.26 12.77
C MET A 1 -14.50 -20.88 12.15
N GLU A 2 -15.46 -20.70 11.25
CA GLU A 2 -15.70 -19.43 10.52
C GLU A 2 -15.96 -18.20 11.41
N LYS A 3 -16.82 -18.33 12.44
CA LYS A 3 -17.09 -17.23 13.39
C LYS A 3 -15.86 -16.76 14.18
N ILE A 4 -14.93 -17.67 14.48
CA ILE A 4 -13.70 -17.35 15.22
C ILE A 4 -12.74 -16.57 14.31
N ASN A 5 -12.65 -16.95 13.03
CA ASN A 5 -11.83 -16.24 12.05
C ASN A 5 -12.38 -14.83 11.78
N LEU A 6 -13.70 -14.69 11.67
CA LEU A 6 -14.35 -13.39 11.52
C LEU A 6 -14.07 -12.46 12.71
N LEU A 7 -14.12 -12.98 13.94
CA LEU A 7 -13.80 -12.21 15.14
C LEU A 7 -12.33 -11.77 15.16
N LYS A 8 -11.41 -12.67 14.79
CA LYS A 8 -9.98 -12.35 14.67
C LYS A 8 -9.74 -11.25 13.64
N ASP A 9 -10.37 -11.34 12.47
CA ASP A 9 -10.29 -10.36 11.41
C ASP A 9 -10.82 -8.99 11.85
N PHE A 10 -11.95 -8.97 12.57
CA PHE A 10 -12.51 -7.75 13.12
C PHE A 10 -11.55 -7.10 14.14
N CYS A 11 -10.99 -7.90 15.06
CA CYS A 11 -9.99 -7.41 16.01
C CYS A 11 -8.76 -6.83 15.31
N GLN A 12 -8.27 -7.49 14.25
CA GLN A 12 -7.16 -6.97 13.43
C GLN A 12 -7.51 -5.64 12.77
N CYS A 13 -8.73 -5.47 12.27
CA CYS A 13 -9.18 -4.20 11.70
C CYS A 13 -9.26 -3.09 12.74
N VAL A 14 -9.71 -3.38 13.97
CA VAL A 14 -9.70 -2.42 15.08
C VAL A 14 -8.27 -2.00 15.44
N VAL A 15 -7.33 -2.94 15.44
CA VAL A 15 -5.89 -2.63 15.64
C VAL A 15 -5.35 -1.81 14.47
N GLY A 16 -5.67 -2.19 13.23
CA GLY A 16 -5.31 -1.46 12.01
C GLY A 16 -5.81 -0.01 12.04
N TRP A 17 -7.02 0.21 12.53
CA TRP A 17 -7.59 1.56 12.70
C TRP A 17 -6.80 2.39 13.71
N LYS A 18 -6.38 1.79 14.83
CA LYS A 18 -5.51 2.46 15.81
C LYS A 18 -4.14 2.78 15.21
N CYS A 19 -3.53 1.84 14.48
CA CYS A 19 -2.26 2.05 13.78
C CYS A 19 -2.38 3.20 12.76
N TRP A 20 -3.41 3.17 11.93
CA TRP A 20 -3.69 4.22 10.94
C TRP A 20 -3.88 5.59 11.58
N LYS A 21 -4.67 5.68 12.66
CA LYS A 21 -4.84 6.94 13.41
C LYS A 21 -3.52 7.47 13.96
N ASN A 22 -2.64 6.60 14.44
CA ASN A 22 -1.34 7.00 14.97
C ASN A 22 -0.40 7.49 13.86
N ILE A 23 -0.37 6.84 12.69
CA ILE A 23 0.38 7.30 11.52
C ILE A 23 -0.11 8.68 11.09
N LYS A 24 -1.44 8.85 10.95
CA LYS A 24 -2.05 10.10 10.51
C LYS A 24 -1.76 11.27 11.46
N ARG A 25 -1.66 11.03 12.76
CA ARG A 25 -1.38 12.06 13.79
C ARG A 25 0.06 12.56 13.80
N LYS A 26 1.02 11.82 13.21
CA LYS A 26 2.45 12.11 13.32
C LYS A 26 2.99 13.09 12.26
N GLY A 27 2.17 13.57 11.31
CA GLY A 27 2.67 14.42 10.22
C GLY A 27 1.69 15.50 9.75
N VAL A 28 2.25 16.46 8.99
CA VAL A 28 1.55 17.51 8.24
C VAL A 28 0.87 16.89 7.01
N ILE A 29 -0.07 15.99 7.28
CA ILE A 29 -0.70 15.17 6.26
C ILE A 29 -2.00 15.86 5.87
N THR A 30 -2.03 16.34 4.63
CA THR A 30 -3.22 16.95 4.05
C THR A 30 -4.08 15.88 3.36
N PRO A 31 -5.35 16.20 3.07
CA PRO A 31 -6.16 15.45 2.10
C PRO A 31 -5.44 15.15 0.77
N GLN A 32 -4.46 15.98 0.37
CA GLN A 32 -3.72 15.84 -0.90
C GLN A 32 -2.44 14.98 -0.77
N THR A 33 -2.20 14.39 0.40
CA THR A 33 -1.05 13.51 0.63
C THR A 33 -1.48 12.06 0.43
N MET A 34 -0.85 11.40 -0.54
CA MET A 34 -1.03 9.97 -0.79
C MET A 34 -0.26 9.13 0.23
N PHE A 35 -0.86 8.05 0.71
CA PHE A 35 -0.20 7.06 1.54
C PHE A 35 0.02 5.79 0.74
N VAL A 36 1.28 5.43 0.59
CA VAL A 36 1.71 4.24 -0.13
C VAL A 36 2.14 3.20 0.90
N PHE A 37 1.31 2.18 1.11
CA PHE A 37 1.62 1.08 2.03
C PHE A 37 2.36 -0.02 1.29
N CYS A 38 3.57 -0.32 1.75
CA CYS A 38 4.44 -1.37 1.22
C CYS A 38 4.47 -2.54 2.22
N PRO A 39 3.64 -3.58 2.01
CA PRO A 39 3.67 -4.77 2.85
C PRO A 39 4.98 -5.55 2.70
N GLY A 40 5.22 -6.52 3.59
CA GLY A 40 6.31 -7.49 3.43
C GLY A 40 5.98 -8.53 2.35
N ASP A 41 7.01 -9.30 1.96
CA ASP A 41 6.92 -10.35 0.93
C ASP A 41 6.31 -9.85 -0.39
N ASN A 42 6.73 -8.66 -0.81
CA ASN A 42 6.04 -7.87 -1.83
C ASN A 42 6.69 -7.92 -3.22
N GLY A 43 7.55 -8.91 -3.47
CA GLY A 43 8.30 -9.01 -4.73
C GLY A 43 9.00 -7.69 -5.07
N ASN A 44 8.86 -7.23 -6.32
CA ASN A 44 9.42 -5.95 -6.76
C ASN A 44 8.44 -4.78 -6.59
N CYS A 45 7.24 -5.00 -6.04
CA CYS A 45 6.19 -3.97 -5.98
C CYS A 45 6.61 -2.74 -5.20
N THR A 46 7.41 -2.88 -4.14
CA THR A 46 7.94 -1.71 -3.40
C THR A 46 8.90 -0.88 -4.24
N ALA A 47 9.72 -1.52 -5.08
CA ALA A 47 10.61 -0.81 -6.01
C ALA A 47 9.80 -0.09 -7.09
N TYR A 48 8.81 -0.77 -7.69
CA TYR A 48 7.91 -0.13 -8.67
C TYR A 48 7.16 1.04 -8.04
N ALA A 49 6.69 0.90 -6.81
CA ALA A 49 6.00 1.97 -6.10
C ALA A 49 6.86 3.23 -5.96
N ARG A 50 8.12 3.05 -5.57
CA ARG A 50 9.11 4.13 -5.47
C ARG A 50 9.37 4.76 -6.84
N ASP A 51 9.63 3.94 -7.86
CA ASP A 51 10.08 4.40 -9.17
C ASP A 51 8.97 5.12 -9.95
N TYR A 52 7.71 4.73 -9.75
CA TYR A 52 6.54 5.26 -10.45
C TYR A 52 5.69 6.21 -9.60
N ILE A 53 6.22 6.69 -8.46
CA ILE A 53 5.45 7.54 -7.54
C ILE A 53 4.94 8.82 -8.22
N LYS A 54 5.75 9.45 -9.07
CA LYS A 54 5.37 10.66 -9.78
C LYS A 54 4.15 10.41 -10.68
N ALA A 55 4.17 9.32 -11.45
CA ALA A 55 3.07 8.96 -12.34
C ALA A 55 1.76 8.71 -11.57
N LEU A 56 1.83 8.08 -10.39
CA LEU A 56 0.67 7.90 -9.51
C LEU A 56 0.12 9.22 -8.99
N LEU A 57 1.00 10.13 -8.54
CA LEU A 57 0.58 11.43 -8.02
C LEU A 57 -0.08 12.27 -9.10
N ASP A 58 0.52 12.31 -10.29
CA ASP A 58 -0.01 13.01 -11.46
C ASP A 58 -1.40 12.47 -11.85
N SER A 59 -1.57 11.13 -11.90
CA SER A 59 -2.84 10.50 -12.29
C SER A 59 -3.97 10.70 -11.28
N ARG A 60 -3.63 10.93 -10.00
CA ARG A 60 -4.60 11.13 -8.91
C ARG A 60 -4.71 12.58 -8.43
N HIS A 61 -4.08 13.51 -9.13
CA HIS A 61 -4.01 14.94 -8.77
C HIS A 61 -3.59 15.17 -7.32
N GLN A 62 -2.58 14.43 -6.85
CA GLN A 62 -2.02 14.54 -5.51
C GLN A 62 -0.69 15.28 -5.54
N SER A 63 -0.36 15.95 -4.44
CA SER A 63 0.83 16.81 -4.39
C SER A 63 2.08 16.07 -3.93
N ASN A 64 1.93 15.07 -3.06
CA ASN A 64 3.03 14.33 -2.47
C ASN A 64 2.57 13.00 -1.87
N ALA A 65 3.54 12.19 -1.48
CA ALA A 65 3.35 10.89 -0.87
C ALA A 65 4.11 10.72 0.45
N VAL A 66 3.52 9.91 1.32
CA VAL A 66 4.17 9.29 2.48
C VAL A 66 4.22 7.80 2.23
N PHE A 67 5.41 7.22 2.25
CA PHE A 67 5.58 5.78 2.21
C PHE A 67 5.49 5.20 3.61
N VAL A 68 4.67 4.17 3.79
CA VAL A 68 4.59 3.38 5.01
C VAL A 68 5.10 1.99 4.69
N VAL A 69 6.31 1.71 5.15
CA VAL A 69 7.12 0.57 4.71
C VAL A 69 7.35 -0.38 5.87
N THR A 70 7.31 -1.68 5.60
CA THR A 70 7.66 -2.66 6.63
C THR A 70 9.15 -2.58 6.97
N LYS A 71 9.51 -2.83 8.23
CA LYS A 71 10.92 -2.85 8.69
C LYS A 71 11.74 -3.98 8.05
N SER A 72 11.08 -5.04 7.60
CA SER A 72 11.69 -6.17 6.90
C SER A 72 11.96 -5.89 5.41
N GLU A 73 11.50 -4.76 4.88
CA GLU A 73 11.67 -4.43 3.47
C GLU A 73 13.13 -4.09 3.16
N SER A 74 13.62 -4.66 2.06
CA SER A 74 14.99 -4.45 1.58
C SER A 74 15.10 -3.23 0.66
N VAL A 75 13.99 -2.85 0.00
CA VAL A 75 13.95 -1.69 -0.88
C VAL A 75 14.06 -0.41 -0.05
N LYS A 76 15.17 0.31 -0.25
CA LYS A 76 15.39 1.61 0.37
C LYS A 76 14.55 2.68 -0.34
N ILE A 77 13.84 3.48 0.45
CA ILE A 77 13.03 4.60 -0.03
C ILE A 77 13.59 5.87 0.61
N GLU A 78 13.98 6.81 -0.24
CA GLU A 78 14.56 8.09 0.18
C GLU A 78 13.56 9.21 -0.10
N LYS A 79 13.57 10.22 0.78
CA LYS A 79 12.74 11.41 0.60
C LYS A 79 13.21 12.18 -0.62
N ASN A 80 12.26 12.77 -1.34
CA ASN A 80 12.52 13.63 -2.48
C ASN A 80 11.36 14.65 -2.63
N GLU A 81 11.30 15.36 -3.75
CA GLU A 81 10.25 16.36 -4.00
C GLU A 81 8.83 15.77 -4.00
N TYR A 82 8.66 14.48 -4.32
CA TYR A 82 7.38 13.77 -4.31
C TYR A 82 7.14 12.99 -3.01
N ILE A 83 8.20 12.50 -2.36
CA ILE A 83 8.15 11.67 -1.16
C ILE A 83 8.56 12.52 0.06
N ILE A 84 7.56 13.04 0.77
CA ILE A 84 7.78 13.96 1.90
C ILE A 84 8.15 13.22 3.20
N ASP A 85 7.75 11.96 3.33
CA ASP A 85 8.11 11.14 4.49
C ASP A 85 8.14 9.64 4.18
N VAL A 86 8.92 8.91 4.99
CA VAL A 86 9.03 7.46 4.96
C VAL A 86 8.94 6.93 6.39
N ILE A 87 7.89 6.16 6.66
CA ILE A 87 7.56 5.64 7.97
C ILE A 87 7.81 4.13 7.98
N TYR A 88 8.78 3.70 8.76
CA TYR A 88 9.08 2.28 8.95
C TYR A 88 8.27 1.70 10.11
N CYS A 89 7.43 0.72 9.80
CA CYS A 89 6.54 0.04 10.74
C CYS A 89 6.93 -1.45 10.88
N PRO A 90 6.70 -2.07 12.05
CA PRO A 90 6.69 -3.53 12.13
C PRO A 90 5.68 -4.12 11.14
N ASP A 91 6.02 -5.25 10.54
CA ASP A 91 5.24 -5.99 9.54
C ASP A 91 3.79 -6.15 9.98
N LYS A 92 3.60 -6.54 11.25
CA LYS A 92 2.28 -6.75 11.83
C LYS A 92 1.39 -5.50 11.84
N GLN A 93 1.97 -4.31 11.93
CA GLN A 93 1.19 -3.07 11.86
C GLN A 93 0.66 -2.83 10.45
N ILE A 94 1.47 -3.09 9.43
CA ILE A 94 1.06 -2.93 8.02
C ILE A 94 0.04 -4.00 7.65
N GLU A 95 0.25 -5.26 8.06
CA GLU A 95 -0.75 -6.33 7.87
C GLU A 95 -2.13 -5.93 8.42
N ASN A 96 -2.19 -5.39 9.64
CA ASN A 96 -3.44 -4.95 10.24
C ASN A 96 -4.09 -3.79 9.47
N ILE A 97 -3.28 -2.88 8.89
CA ILE A 97 -3.79 -1.77 8.07
C ILE A 97 -4.27 -2.28 6.71
N VAL A 98 -3.54 -3.19 6.06
CA VAL A 98 -3.96 -3.83 4.79
C VAL A 98 -5.26 -4.61 4.99
N LYS A 99 -5.42 -5.29 6.14
CA LYS A 99 -6.67 -5.95 6.52
C LYS A 99 -7.83 -4.95 6.67
N LEU A 100 -7.58 -3.82 7.34
CA LEU A 100 -8.57 -2.73 7.43
C LEU A 100 -8.95 -2.19 6.05
N TYR A 101 -7.96 -1.94 5.18
CA TYR A 101 -8.17 -1.45 3.81
C TYR A 101 -9.03 -2.41 2.98
N SER A 102 -8.87 -3.72 3.19
CA SER A 102 -9.69 -4.75 2.54
C SER A 102 -11.19 -4.62 2.87
N LEU A 103 -11.54 -4.16 4.07
CA LEU A 103 -12.94 -3.94 4.48
C LEU A 103 -13.45 -2.55 4.08
N PHE A 104 -12.59 -1.53 4.06
CA PHE A 104 -12.95 -0.14 3.81
C PHE A 104 -12.00 0.51 2.79
N PRO A 105 -12.09 0.14 1.50
CA PRO A 105 -11.18 0.63 0.46
C PRO A 105 -11.46 2.08 0.00
N PHE A 106 -12.30 2.84 0.70
CA PHE A 106 -12.80 4.16 0.26
C PHE A 106 -11.89 5.34 0.63
N TYR A 107 -10.69 5.08 1.16
CA TYR A 107 -9.71 6.15 1.41
C TYR A 107 -9.00 6.50 0.09
N TYR A 108 -9.51 7.54 -0.59
CA TYR A 108 -9.03 7.98 -1.92
C TYR A 108 -7.52 8.28 -1.97
N ASN A 109 -6.93 8.65 -0.85
CA ASN A 109 -5.51 8.96 -0.73
C ASN A 109 -4.68 7.80 -0.17
N ILE A 110 -5.19 6.56 -0.18
CA ILE A 110 -4.44 5.36 0.23
C ILE A 110 -4.27 4.44 -0.97
N VAL A 111 -3.07 3.86 -1.09
CA VAL A 111 -2.78 2.73 -1.98
C VAL A 111 -2.00 1.67 -1.22
N VAL A 112 -2.38 0.40 -1.39
CA VAL A 112 -1.55 -0.74 -0.98
C VAL A 112 -0.73 -1.11 -2.21
N ALA A 113 0.57 -0.84 -2.15
CA ALA A 113 1.49 -1.04 -3.27
C ALA A 113 1.88 -2.51 -3.40
N SER A 114 0.93 -3.37 -3.75
CA SER A 114 1.15 -4.81 -3.86
C SER A 114 0.17 -5.44 -4.84
N ILE A 115 0.68 -6.36 -5.66
CA ILE A 115 -0.16 -7.29 -6.42
C ILE A 115 -0.45 -8.57 -5.65
N TYR A 116 0.17 -8.77 -4.48
CA TYR A 116 0.02 -9.97 -3.65
C TYR A 116 -0.95 -9.72 -2.48
N GLN A 117 -1.13 -8.45 -2.10
CA GLN A 117 -1.92 -8.05 -0.95
C GLN A 117 -2.82 -6.84 -1.25
N PRO A 118 -4.03 -6.77 -0.64
CA PRO A 118 -4.64 -7.82 0.15
C PRO A 118 -5.06 -9.03 -0.70
N SER A 119 -5.16 -10.22 -0.08
CA SER A 119 -5.46 -11.48 -0.79
C SER A 119 -6.72 -11.43 -1.65
N VAL A 120 -7.74 -10.68 -1.24
CA VAL A 120 -9.00 -10.48 -1.99
C VAL A 120 -8.85 -9.62 -3.26
N ARG A 121 -7.67 -9.03 -3.47
CA ARG A 121 -7.30 -8.22 -4.65
C ARG A 121 -5.96 -8.68 -5.25
N ALA A 122 -5.49 -9.86 -4.85
CA ALA A 122 -4.21 -10.37 -5.31
C ALA A 122 -4.31 -10.77 -6.79
N GLY A 123 -3.39 -10.25 -7.60
CA GLY A 123 -3.35 -10.37 -9.06
C GLY A 123 -2.23 -11.25 -9.57
N GLU A 124 -1.39 -11.81 -8.70
CA GLU A 124 -0.17 -12.55 -9.05
C GLU A 124 -0.42 -13.71 -10.03
N THR A 125 -1.61 -14.31 -9.99
CA THR A 125 -2.02 -15.37 -10.93
C THR A 125 -2.18 -14.89 -12.38
N MET A 126 -2.10 -13.59 -12.62
CA MET A 126 -2.14 -12.98 -13.96
C MET A 126 -0.74 -12.84 -14.57
N ILE A 127 0.33 -12.97 -13.78
CA ILE A 127 1.70 -12.91 -14.29
C ILE A 127 1.90 -14.03 -15.32
N GLY A 128 2.42 -13.67 -16.49
CA GLY A 128 2.69 -14.56 -17.62
C GLY A 128 1.49 -14.86 -18.51
N LYS A 129 0.24 -14.56 -18.08
CA LYS A 129 -0.93 -14.70 -18.96
C LYS A 129 -0.82 -13.66 -20.07
N ASN A 130 -0.90 -14.11 -21.33
CA ASN A 130 -0.76 -13.25 -22.51
C ASN A 130 0.52 -12.39 -22.50
N GLY A 131 1.58 -12.84 -21.83
CA GLY A 131 2.84 -12.10 -21.70
C GLY A 131 2.86 -10.99 -20.64
N THR A 132 1.79 -10.83 -19.84
CA THR A 132 1.72 -9.80 -18.79
C THR A 132 2.84 -9.95 -17.77
N THR A 133 3.61 -8.88 -17.58
CA THR A 133 4.70 -8.82 -16.61
C THR A 133 4.20 -8.39 -15.22
N GLU A 134 4.99 -8.68 -14.18
CA GLU A 134 4.73 -8.21 -12.81
C GLU A 134 4.60 -6.68 -12.76
N LYS A 135 5.46 -5.98 -13.52
CA LYS A 135 5.48 -4.53 -13.61
C LYS A 135 4.22 -3.96 -14.25
N GLU A 136 3.84 -4.46 -15.44
CA GLU A 136 2.62 -4.00 -16.13
C GLU A 136 1.39 -4.22 -15.26
N LEU A 137 1.31 -5.36 -14.59
CA LEU A 137 0.24 -5.67 -13.66
C LEU A 137 0.23 -4.73 -12.45
N PHE A 138 1.39 -4.36 -11.92
CA PHE A 138 1.49 -3.37 -10.85
C PHE A 138 1.01 -1.98 -11.32
N LEU A 139 1.51 -1.50 -12.46
CA LEU A 139 1.17 -0.17 -12.97
C LEU A 139 -0.33 -0.04 -13.27
N SER A 140 -0.88 -0.97 -14.04
CA SER A 140 -2.30 -0.97 -14.40
C SER A 140 -3.21 -1.36 -13.23
N GLY A 141 -2.90 -2.45 -12.53
CA GLY A 141 -3.77 -3.03 -11.51
C GLY A 141 -3.72 -2.36 -10.15
N VAL A 142 -2.56 -1.81 -9.76
CA VAL A 142 -2.38 -1.16 -8.44
C VAL A 142 -2.42 0.35 -8.56
N TYR A 143 -1.69 0.92 -9.53
CA TYR A 143 -1.60 2.37 -9.70
C TYR A 143 -2.71 2.92 -10.58
N GLY A 144 -3.32 2.11 -11.45
CA GLY A 144 -4.33 2.55 -12.40
C GLY A 144 -3.74 3.47 -13.46
N ILE A 145 -2.48 3.24 -13.81
CA ILE A 145 -1.78 3.95 -14.88
C ILE A 145 -1.52 2.95 -16.01
N ASP A 146 -1.98 3.32 -17.19
CA ASP A 146 -1.66 2.61 -18.42
C ASP A 146 -0.33 3.17 -18.96
N ASP A 147 0.50 2.29 -19.55
CA ASP A 147 1.68 2.72 -20.33
C ASP A 147 1.24 3.39 -21.65
#